data_AF-A0A832GK14-F1
#
_entry.id   AF-A0A832GK14-F1
#
_cell.length_a   1.000
_cell.length_b   1.000
_cell.length_c   1.000
_cell.angle_alpha   90.00
_cell.angle_beta   90.00
_cell.angle_gamma   90.00
#
_symmetry.space_group_name_H-M   'P 1'
#
loop_
_entity.id
_entity.type
_entity.pdbx_description
1 polymer ?
#
loop_
_entity_poly.entity_id
_entity_poly.type
_entity_poly.pdbx_seq_one_letter_code
_entity_poly.pdbx_strand_id
1 'polypeptide(L)'
;PMDDHGHGTACAGIVAAAGDNNLMLAGVAFQCRIMCVKIGLSNGYSYDSMFAPGIIYAAQMGAKVQSISYFSDDLTPVLRAATDYAWRVGSLLVVAAGNYNEPLPLYPAGYDRAVGVAATTSSDRKASFSNMGSWVDVAAPGVGIYATTLEGSYTSSFAGTSAAAPNAAGVAALLWSWMPHARIETIREALEYSAERIPDPIAGEYVNYGTVNANRALQYLREVTLLPNGIALWQPIAPTIHWVSPHRVPVQGCTLTIAGRYFGWNRLWGRVMLDNRPIPILEWTDSKIVVAVPPGSRAGELQVVVRGIPTQRFRLERAFAPNTRAAAPHDRQIKGYTAGARVSGGFAELRHADNSPLIAQARTDNGNIVLYLLVRGLNKDKVRGDLRLTYRRRAQNMLSNTADRIEIYDFATGSYPYGNFVQVFQAPLPTTYQTTTLTAPDPARYISYEGDVFVRVIVEGAGTTGQLLIDQLLIEWGENP
;
A
#
# COMPACT_ATOMS: atom_id res chain seq x y z
N PRO A 1 -18.37 3.06 27.15
CA PRO A 1 -17.79 4.43 27.27
C PRO A 1 -18.81 5.44 26.73
N MET A 2 -18.79 6.69 27.20
CA MET A 2 -19.61 7.77 26.64
C MET A 2 -18.81 8.55 25.59
N ASP A 3 -19.45 8.91 24.48
CA ASP A 3 -18.87 9.77 23.45
C ASP A 3 -19.08 11.24 23.85
N ASP A 4 -17.99 12.01 23.85
CA ASP A 4 -17.91 13.42 24.22
C ASP A 4 -17.46 14.30 23.04
N HIS A 5 -17.36 13.74 21.84
CA HIS A 5 -17.02 14.44 20.60
C HIS A 5 -18.10 14.27 19.52
N GLY A 6 -18.78 13.12 19.47
CA GLY A 6 -19.81 12.78 18.48
C GLY A 6 -19.28 12.04 17.25
N HIS A 7 -17.96 12.01 17.04
CA HIS A 7 -17.34 11.31 15.89
C HIS A 7 -17.53 9.79 15.98
N GLY A 8 -17.34 9.22 17.17
CA GLY A 8 -17.55 7.79 17.41
C GLY A 8 -19.01 7.40 17.21
N THR A 9 -19.95 8.24 17.66
CA THR A 9 -21.39 8.05 17.47
C THR A 9 -21.77 8.08 15.98
N ALA A 10 -21.19 8.99 15.19
CA ALA A 10 -21.40 9.03 13.74
C ALA A 10 -20.88 7.77 13.05
N CYS A 11 -19.65 7.33 13.39
CA CYS A 11 -19.06 6.13 12.82
C CYS A 11 -19.87 4.87 13.19
N ALA A 12 -20.30 4.74 14.45
CA ALA A 12 -21.13 3.62 14.89
C ALA A 12 -22.50 3.57 14.17
N GLY A 13 -23.11 4.73 13.93
CA GLY A 13 -24.37 4.84 13.19
C GLY A 13 -24.25 4.40 11.73
N ILE A 14 -23.16 4.74 11.05
CA ILE A 14 -22.91 4.28 9.67
C ILE A 14 -22.84 2.75 9.61
N VAL A 15 -22.23 2.11 10.61
CA VAL A 15 -22.19 0.65 10.68
C VAL A 15 -23.57 0.07 11.03
N ALA A 16 -24.23 0.58 12.06
CA ALA A 16 -25.30 -0.15 12.74
C ALA A 16 -26.44 0.70 13.32
N ALA A 17 -26.69 1.91 12.79
CA ALA A 17 -27.93 2.61 13.13
C ALA A 17 -29.14 1.69 12.87
N ALA A 18 -30.06 1.61 13.84
CA ALA A 18 -31.19 0.70 13.76
C ALA A 18 -32.04 1.03 12.53
N GLY A 19 -32.25 0.03 11.67
CA GLY A 19 -33.13 0.10 10.52
C GLY A 19 -34.58 -0.24 10.87
N ASP A 20 -35.46 -0.14 9.88
CA ASP A 20 -36.88 -0.56 9.95
C ASP A 20 -37.69 0.07 11.11
N ASN A 21 -37.30 1.27 11.55
CA ASN A 21 -37.94 1.99 12.65
C ASN A 21 -38.57 3.33 12.23
N ASN A 22 -38.64 3.61 10.92
CA ASN A 22 -39.13 4.86 10.34
C ASN A 22 -38.37 6.13 10.79
N LEU A 23 -37.13 5.96 11.28
CA LEU A 23 -36.24 7.07 11.61
C LEU A 23 -35.23 7.33 10.47
N MET A 24 -34.47 8.40 10.63
CA MET A 24 -33.74 9.09 9.57
C MET A 24 -32.80 8.23 8.69
N LEU A 25 -32.15 7.21 9.25
CA LEU A 25 -31.18 6.37 8.54
C LEU A 25 -31.15 4.94 9.09
N ALA A 26 -30.56 4.03 8.30
CA ALA A 26 -30.16 2.69 8.72
C ALA A 26 -28.65 2.52 8.48
N GLY A 27 -27.97 1.82 9.39
CA GLY A 27 -26.58 1.43 9.19
C GLY A 27 -26.45 0.29 8.17
N VAL A 28 -25.26 0.13 7.59
CA VAL A 28 -24.99 -0.92 6.60
C VAL A 28 -25.30 -2.32 7.15
N ALA A 29 -24.95 -2.57 8.41
CA ALA A 29 -25.24 -3.80 9.16
C ALA A 29 -26.16 -3.49 10.36
N PHE A 30 -27.35 -2.95 10.11
CA PHE A 30 -28.27 -2.41 11.12
C PHE A 30 -28.76 -3.38 12.22
N GLN A 31 -28.48 -4.69 12.11
CA GLN A 31 -28.76 -5.69 13.17
C GLN A 31 -27.51 -6.16 13.91
N CYS A 32 -26.31 -5.66 13.56
CA CYS A 32 -25.09 -6.05 14.25
C CYS A 32 -24.98 -5.40 15.62
N ARG A 33 -24.21 -6.03 16.51
CA ARG A 33 -23.91 -5.49 17.84
C ARG A 33 -22.64 -4.65 17.78
N ILE A 34 -22.69 -3.46 18.36
CA ILE A 34 -21.53 -2.56 18.45
C ILE A 34 -20.86 -2.70 19.82
N MET A 35 -19.54 -2.88 19.80
CA MET A 35 -18.67 -2.76 20.96
C MET A 35 -17.96 -1.41 20.90
N CYS A 36 -18.36 -0.45 21.73
CA CYS A 36 -17.71 0.86 21.77
C CYS A 36 -16.39 0.78 22.56
N VAL A 37 -15.27 1.03 21.88
CA VAL A 37 -13.93 1.18 22.48
C VAL A 37 -13.47 2.61 22.27
N LYS A 38 -13.41 3.40 23.36
CA LYS A 38 -13.03 4.82 23.28
C LYS A 38 -11.51 4.93 23.23
N ILE A 39 -10.99 5.26 22.05
CA ILE A 39 -9.57 5.55 21.81
C ILE A 39 -9.32 7.04 21.51
N GLY A 40 -10.38 7.85 21.40
CA GLY A 40 -10.30 9.29 21.11
C GLY A 40 -10.58 10.13 22.34
N LEU A 41 -9.86 11.25 22.45
CA LEU A 41 -10.10 12.32 23.40
C LEU A 41 -11.27 13.21 22.95
N SER A 42 -11.78 14.05 23.85
CA SER A 42 -12.87 14.99 23.57
C SER A 42 -12.53 16.04 22.51
N ASN A 43 -11.24 16.31 22.28
CA ASN A 43 -10.76 17.22 21.24
C ASN A 43 -10.53 16.53 19.88
N GLY A 44 -10.89 15.26 19.75
CA GLY A 44 -10.81 14.52 18.48
C GLY A 44 -9.45 13.90 18.19
N TYR A 45 -8.45 14.07 19.07
CA TYR A 45 -7.14 13.42 18.94
C TYR A 45 -7.13 12.04 19.60
N SER A 46 -6.15 11.23 19.22
CA SER A 46 -5.87 9.92 19.81
C SER A 46 -4.34 9.76 19.94
N TYR A 47 -3.90 8.83 20.78
CA TYR A 47 -2.50 8.47 20.94
C TYR A 47 -2.31 6.98 20.67
N ASP A 48 -1.11 6.58 20.24
CA ASP A 48 -0.72 5.18 20.07
C ASP A 48 -0.93 4.32 21.32
N SER A 49 -0.70 4.93 22.49
CA SER A 49 -0.95 4.34 23.80
C SER A 49 -2.43 4.02 24.06
N MET A 50 -3.36 4.56 23.26
CA MET A 50 -4.78 4.23 23.26
C MET A 50 -5.13 3.25 22.14
N PHE A 51 -4.52 3.40 20.96
CA PHE A 51 -4.74 2.55 19.80
C PHE A 51 -4.41 1.08 20.06
N ALA A 52 -3.16 0.79 20.44
CA ALA A 52 -2.70 -0.58 20.53
C ALA A 52 -3.45 -1.38 21.60
N PRO A 53 -3.67 -0.86 22.84
CA PRO A 53 -4.51 -1.54 23.82
C PRO A 53 -5.96 -1.67 23.37
N GLY A 54 -6.52 -0.67 22.68
CA GLY A 54 -7.89 -0.72 22.16
C GLY A 54 -8.08 -1.83 21.12
N ILE A 55 -7.13 -1.97 20.20
CA ILE A 55 -7.12 -3.03 19.18
C ILE A 55 -7.04 -4.41 19.84
N ILE A 56 -6.15 -4.57 20.82
CA ILE A 56 -5.97 -5.82 21.56
C ILE A 56 -7.25 -6.16 22.34
N TYR A 57 -7.82 -5.18 23.05
CA TYR A 57 -9.04 -5.36 23.83
C TYR A 57 -10.22 -5.79 22.94
N ALA A 58 -10.48 -5.08 21.84
CA ALA A 58 -11.57 -5.42 20.93
C ALA A 58 -11.43 -6.85 20.38
N ALA A 59 -10.21 -7.23 19.99
CA ALA A 59 -9.91 -8.58 19.53
C ALA A 59 -10.12 -9.64 20.64
N GLN A 60 -9.66 -9.38 21.86
CA GLN A 60 -9.83 -10.28 23.01
C GLN A 60 -11.30 -10.48 23.40
N MET A 61 -12.09 -9.41 23.30
CA MET A 61 -13.52 -9.45 23.59
C MET A 61 -14.36 -10.05 22.44
N GLY A 62 -13.71 -10.52 21.37
CA GLY A 62 -14.34 -11.28 20.30
C GLY A 62 -14.95 -10.44 19.18
N ALA A 63 -14.59 -9.16 19.05
CA ALA A 63 -15.00 -8.36 17.91
C ALA A 63 -14.47 -8.96 16.60
N LYS A 64 -15.36 -9.29 15.66
CA LYS A 64 -14.98 -9.83 14.34
C LYS A 64 -14.44 -8.74 13.40
N VAL A 65 -15.00 -7.54 13.49
CA VAL A 65 -14.59 -6.36 12.72
C VAL A 65 -14.29 -5.24 13.70
N GLN A 66 -13.15 -4.58 13.52
CA GLN A 66 -12.78 -3.36 14.22
C GLN A 66 -12.82 -2.21 13.22
N SER A 67 -13.87 -1.38 13.29
CA SER A 67 -13.98 -0.16 12.49
C SER A 67 -13.18 0.96 13.15
N ILE A 68 -12.03 1.34 12.58
CA ILE A 68 -11.12 2.31 13.16
C ILE A 68 -11.06 3.55 12.27
N SER A 69 -11.86 4.55 12.65
CA SER A 69 -11.95 5.84 11.95
C SER A 69 -10.93 6.87 12.43
N TYR A 70 -9.77 6.38 12.85
CA TYR A 70 -8.60 7.13 13.27
C TYR A 70 -7.38 6.55 12.55
N PHE A 71 -6.31 7.31 12.51
CA PHE A 71 -5.00 6.88 12.05
C PHE A 71 -3.94 7.49 12.96
N SER A 72 -2.81 6.80 13.04
CA SER A 72 -1.58 7.25 13.62
C SER A 72 -0.59 7.58 12.51
N ASP A 73 0.17 8.62 12.76
CA ASP A 73 1.37 8.99 12.04
C ASP A 73 2.56 8.10 12.43
N ASP A 74 2.51 7.50 13.62
CA ASP A 74 3.61 6.74 14.17
C ASP A 74 3.61 5.28 13.70
N LEU A 75 4.73 4.91 13.10
CA LEU A 75 4.97 3.57 12.62
C LEU A 75 5.69 2.78 13.68
N THR A 76 4.92 2.27 14.64
CA THR A 76 5.49 1.64 15.83
C THR A 76 5.46 0.10 15.78
N PRO A 77 6.49 -0.57 16.33
CA PRO A 77 6.47 -2.01 16.57
C PRO A 77 5.24 -2.45 17.38
N VAL A 78 4.77 -1.58 18.28
CA VAL A 78 3.63 -1.86 19.16
C VAL A 78 2.32 -1.89 18.38
N LEU A 79 2.07 -0.90 17.51
CA LEU A 79 0.85 -0.87 16.70
C LEU A 79 0.83 -1.99 15.66
N ARG A 80 2.00 -2.32 15.08
CA ARG A 80 2.15 -3.49 14.22
C ARG A 80 1.83 -4.78 14.96
N ALA A 81 2.40 -4.98 16.15
CA ALA A 81 2.15 -6.17 16.97
C ALA A 81 0.68 -6.30 17.37
N ALA A 82 0.00 -5.20 17.69
CA ALA A 82 -1.43 -5.19 17.98
C ALA A 82 -2.28 -5.57 16.77
N THR A 83 -1.95 -5.04 15.59
CA THR A 83 -2.60 -5.37 14.31
C THR A 83 -2.41 -6.86 13.97
N ASP A 84 -1.18 -7.35 14.10
CA ASP A 84 -0.83 -8.77 13.89
C ASP A 84 -1.55 -9.69 14.88
N TYR A 85 -1.67 -9.28 16.15
CA TYR A 85 -2.42 -10.00 17.17
C TYR A 85 -3.89 -10.12 16.79
N ALA A 86 -4.54 -9.00 16.44
CA ALA A 86 -5.96 -8.97 16.07
C ALA A 86 -6.24 -9.87 14.86
N TRP A 87 -5.39 -9.79 13.83
CA TRP A 87 -5.47 -10.68 12.68
C TRP A 87 -5.40 -12.16 13.07
N ARG A 88 -4.40 -12.53 13.88
CA ARG A 88 -4.18 -13.92 14.31
C ARG A 88 -5.36 -14.52 15.06
N VAL A 89 -6.08 -13.72 15.85
CA VAL A 89 -7.27 -14.17 16.59
C VAL A 89 -8.58 -13.99 15.81
N GLY A 90 -8.50 -13.62 14.53
CA GLY A 90 -9.66 -13.52 13.64
C GLY A 90 -10.50 -12.25 13.84
N SER A 91 -9.85 -11.12 14.13
CA SER A 91 -10.44 -9.79 14.26
C SER A 91 -9.90 -8.85 13.16
N LEU A 92 -10.74 -8.48 12.20
CA LEU A 92 -10.34 -7.70 11.03
C LEU A 92 -10.40 -6.21 11.30
N LEU A 93 -9.27 -5.53 11.12
CA LEU A 93 -9.20 -4.08 11.18
C LEU A 93 -9.63 -3.50 9.84
N VAL A 94 -10.60 -2.58 9.88
CA VAL A 94 -11.06 -1.79 8.74
C VAL A 94 -10.85 -0.32 9.10
N VAL A 95 -9.91 0.33 8.43
CA VAL A 95 -9.23 1.54 8.94
C VAL A 95 -9.30 2.66 7.92
N ALA A 96 -9.54 3.88 8.39
CA ALA A 96 -9.52 5.08 7.55
C ALA A 96 -8.12 5.34 6.95
N ALA A 97 -8.04 5.59 5.64
CA ALA A 97 -6.77 5.87 4.95
C ALA A 97 -6.18 7.27 5.25
N GLY A 98 -6.96 8.21 5.78
CA GLY A 98 -6.50 9.57 6.07
C GLY A 98 -6.94 10.61 5.04
N ASN A 99 -6.79 11.88 5.42
CA ASN A 99 -7.45 13.02 4.77
C ASN A 99 -6.47 14.11 4.29
N TYR A 100 -5.28 13.72 3.81
CA TYR A 100 -4.21 14.64 3.41
C TYR A 100 -4.03 14.78 1.89
N ASN A 101 -4.77 14.00 1.10
CA ASN A 101 -4.58 13.87 -0.35
C ASN A 101 -3.16 13.42 -0.71
N GLU A 102 -2.63 12.47 0.07
CA GLU A 102 -1.25 12.00 -0.05
C GLU A 102 -1.19 10.50 -0.38
N PRO A 103 -0.13 10.08 -1.11
CA PRO A 103 0.07 8.69 -1.47
C PRO A 103 0.85 7.89 -0.42
N LEU A 104 1.35 8.55 0.63
CA LEU A 104 2.16 7.92 1.68
C LEU A 104 1.27 7.29 2.76
N PRO A 105 1.64 6.08 3.25
CA PRO A 105 0.80 5.33 4.17
C PRO A 105 0.71 5.97 5.54
N LEU A 106 -0.47 5.87 6.13
CA LEU A 106 -0.74 6.11 7.56
C LEU A 106 -1.14 4.79 8.22
N TYR A 107 -0.91 4.65 9.51
CA TYR A 107 -1.05 3.38 10.21
C TYR A 107 -2.24 3.41 11.18
N PRO A 108 -2.92 2.28 11.44
CA PRO A 108 -2.63 0.94 10.96
C PRO A 108 -3.09 0.63 9.53
N ALA A 109 -3.77 1.56 8.83
CA ALA A 109 -4.31 1.32 7.48
C ALA A 109 -3.26 0.84 6.46
N GLY A 110 -2.02 1.33 6.56
CA GLY A 110 -0.90 0.94 5.69
C GLY A 110 -0.23 -0.38 6.04
N TYR A 111 -0.64 -1.06 7.13
CA TYR A 111 -0.15 -2.41 7.43
C TYR A 111 -0.87 -3.44 6.58
N ASP A 112 -0.10 -4.40 6.06
CA ASP A 112 -0.62 -5.53 5.28
C ASP A 112 -1.82 -6.21 5.96
N ARG A 113 -1.85 -6.38 7.30
CA ARG A 113 -2.95 -7.08 8.00
C ARG A 113 -4.15 -6.21 8.39
N ALA A 114 -4.21 -4.97 7.94
CA ALA A 114 -5.38 -4.11 8.05
C ALA A 114 -5.97 -3.84 6.66
N VAL A 115 -7.25 -3.48 6.61
CA VAL A 115 -7.92 -3.01 5.39
C VAL A 115 -7.94 -1.48 5.41
N GLY A 116 -7.15 -0.83 4.56
CA GLY A 116 -7.15 0.61 4.34
C GLY A 116 -8.32 1.05 3.47
N VAL A 117 -9.08 2.04 3.92
CA VAL A 117 -10.31 2.51 3.26
C VAL A 117 -10.23 4.00 2.88
N ALA A 118 -10.22 4.26 1.57
CA ALA A 118 -10.33 5.61 1.01
C ALA A 118 -11.79 6.09 0.85
N ALA A 119 -11.96 7.40 0.69
CA ALA A 119 -13.28 8.05 0.64
C ALA A 119 -13.67 8.46 -0.79
N THR A 120 -14.84 8.00 -1.24
CA THR A 120 -15.46 8.45 -2.49
C THR A 120 -16.53 9.53 -2.26
N THR A 121 -16.77 10.33 -3.31
CA THR A 121 -17.93 11.19 -3.45
C THR A 121 -19.14 10.42 -3.97
N SER A 122 -20.32 11.04 -3.98
CA SER A 122 -21.53 10.50 -4.60
C SER A 122 -21.46 10.31 -6.13
N SER A 123 -20.38 10.76 -6.77
CA SER A 123 -20.11 10.59 -8.19
C SER A 123 -19.08 9.49 -8.48
N ASP A 124 -18.81 8.61 -7.49
CA ASP A 124 -17.79 7.55 -7.55
C ASP A 124 -16.40 8.08 -7.93
N ARG A 125 -16.09 9.30 -7.49
CA ARG A 125 -14.77 9.90 -7.62
C ARG A 125 -14.07 9.89 -6.28
N LYS A 126 -12.74 9.86 -6.31
CA LYS A 126 -11.92 10.11 -5.13
C LYS A 126 -12.32 11.46 -4.51
N ALA A 127 -12.59 11.46 -3.20
CA ALA A 127 -12.76 12.71 -2.45
C ALA A 127 -11.44 13.50 -2.48
N SER A 128 -11.50 14.82 -2.65
CA SER A 128 -10.31 15.66 -2.84
C SER A 128 -9.29 15.49 -1.70
N PHE A 129 -9.74 15.28 -0.47
CA PHE A 129 -8.91 15.06 0.71
C PHE A 129 -8.42 13.61 0.88
N SER A 130 -9.01 12.60 0.23
CA SER A 130 -8.70 11.20 0.53
C SER A 130 -7.25 10.89 0.17
N ASN A 131 -6.53 10.28 1.11
CA ASN A 131 -5.27 9.59 0.82
C ASN A 131 -5.51 8.42 -0.15
N MET A 132 -4.43 7.99 -0.79
CA MET A 132 -4.46 7.11 -1.95
C MET A 132 -3.20 6.26 -2.07
N GLY A 133 -3.20 5.34 -3.03
CA GLY A 133 -2.03 4.58 -3.44
C GLY A 133 -2.18 3.08 -3.22
N SER A 134 -1.14 2.34 -3.59
CA SER A 134 -1.16 0.87 -3.62
C SER A 134 -1.23 0.18 -2.26
N TRP A 135 -1.19 0.92 -1.16
CA TRP A 135 -1.40 0.41 0.19
C TRP A 135 -2.86 0.56 0.64
N VAL A 136 -3.68 1.32 -0.10
CA VAL A 136 -5.11 1.43 0.16
C VAL A 136 -5.83 0.30 -0.56
N ASP A 137 -6.49 -0.57 0.20
CA ASP A 137 -7.15 -1.75 -0.34
C ASP A 137 -8.42 -1.37 -1.13
N VAL A 138 -9.37 -0.70 -0.46
CA VAL A 138 -10.70 -0.41 -1.00
C VAL A 138 -11.10 1.04 -0.77
N ALA A 139 -12.16 1.49 -1.43
CA ALA A 139 -12.83 2.74 -1.14
C ALA A 139 -14.28 2.50 -0.67
N ALA A 140 -14.87 3.51 -0.04
CA ALA A 140 -16.28 3.52 0.31
C ALA A 140 -16.80 4.97 0.34
N PRO A 141 -18.13 5.18 0.32
CA PRO A 141 -18.73 6.51 0.42
C PRO A 141 -18.22 7.26 1.67
N GLY A 142 -17.68 8.46 1.46
CA GLY A 142 -17.06 9.24 2.53
C GLY A 142 -17.32 10.74 2.49
N VAL A 143 -18.26 11.21 1.66
CA VAL A 143 -18.62 12.63 1.55
C VAL A 143 -20.13 12.79 1.60
N GLY A 144 -20.62 13.67 2.48
CA GLY A 144 -22.05 13.95 2.60
C GLY A 144 -22.83 12.79 3.21
N ILE A 145 -22.23 12.09 4.17
CA ILE A 145 -22.81 10.90 4.79
C ILE A 145 -23.76 11.35 5.91
N TYR A 146 -24.98 10.80 5.87
CA TYR A 146 -25.91 10.91 6.98
C TYR A 146 -25.47 9.99 8.11
N ALA A 147 -25.44 10.51 9.34
CA ALA A 147 -25.00 9.75 10.51
C ALA A 147 -25.72 10.20 11.78
N THR A 148 -25.76 9.32 12.78
CA THR A 148 -26.16 9.68 14.15
C THR A 148 -25.12 10.61 14.78
N THR A 149 -25.51 11.42 15.74
CA THR A 149 -24.58 12.22 16.57
C THR A 149 -25.08 12.25 18.03
N LEU A 150 -24.43 13.05 18.86
CA LEU A 150 -24.73 13.18 20.29
C LEU A 150 -26.22 13.49 20.52
N GLU A 151 -26.69 13.14 21.73
CA GLU A 151 -28.04 13.48 22.22
C GLU A 151 -29.18 12.98 21.33
N GLY A 152 -28.98 11.86 20.62
CA GLY A 152 -30.00 11.25 19.75
C GLY A 152 -30.26 12.02 18.46
N SER A 153 -29.37 12.96 18.10
CA SER A 153 -29.50 13.79 16.89
C SER A 153 -28.87 13.13 15.65
N TYR A 154 -28.98 13.82 14.51
CA TYR A 154 -28.43 13.39 13.22
C TYR A 154 -27.62 14.52 12.58
N THR A 155 -26.68 14.13 11.71
CA THR A 155 -25.98 15.04 10.78
C THR A 155 -26.12 14.53 9.35
N SER A 156 -26.12 15.44 8.38
CA SER A 156 -26.16 15.14 6.94
C SER A 156 -24.84 15.47 6.22
N SER A 157 -23.82 15.90 6.98
CA SER A 157 -22.58 16.47 6.44
C SER A 157 -21.32 15.74 6.91
N PHE A 158 -21.45 14.55 7.48
CA PHE A 158 -20.28 13.79 7.93
C PHE A 158 -19.42 13.40 6.71
N ALA A 159 -18.13 13.70 6.78
CA ALA A 159 -17.20 13.50 5.68
C ALA A 159 -15.81 13.13 6.20
N GLY A 160 -15.08 12.37 5.40
CA GLY A 160 -13.76 11.87 5.70
C GLY A 160 -13.61 10.41 5.32
N THR A 161 -12.37 9.93 5.26
CA THR A 161 -12.09 8.48 5.29
C THR A 161 -12.64 7.84 6.58
N SER A 162 -12.81 8.62 7.65
CA SER A 162 -13.56 8.25 8.85
C SER A 162 -15.03 7.89 8.62
N ALA A 163 -15.64 8.36 7.53
CA ALA A 163 -16.99 7.98 7.12
C ALA A 163 -17.00 6.77 6.16
N ALA A 164 -15.92 6.62 5.38
CA ALA A 164 -15.73 5.49 4.46
C ALA A 164 -15.42 4.18 5.20
N ALA A 165 -14.50 4.20 6.16
CA ALA A 165 -14.13 3.03 6.96
C ALA A 165 -15.34 2.29 7.59
N PRO A 166 -16.30 2.96 8.26
CA PRO A 166 -17.46 2.29 8.82
C PRO A 166 -18.43 1.74 7.76
N ASN A 167 -18.52 2.36 6.57
CA ASN A 167 -19.28 1.77 5.46
C ASN A 167 -18.70 0.41 5.06
N ALA A 168 -17.38 0.34 4.84
CA ALA A 168 -16.68 -0.91 4.54
C ALA A 168 -16.74 -1.92 5.69
N ALA A 169 -16.62 -1.47 6.94
CA ALA A 169 -16.73 -2.32 8.12
C ALA A 169 -18.13 -2.93 8.26
N GLY A 170 -19.17 -2.18 7.93
CA GLY A 170 -20.53 -2.68 7.86
C GLY A 170 -20.69 -3.78 6.81
N VAL A 171 -20.09 -3.63 5.63
CA VAL A 171 -20.06 -4.72 4.62
C VAL A 171 -19.37 -5.95 5.19
N ALA A 172 -18.19 -5.82 5.80
CA ALA A 172 -17.50 -6.95 6.44
C ALA A 172 -18.36 -7.64 7.52
N ALA A 173 -19.10 -6.85 8.32
CA ALA A 173 -20.01 -7.39 9.33
C ALA A 173 -21.19 -8.18 8.72
N LEU A 174 -21.77 -7.70 7.61
CA LEU A 174 -22.79 -8.44 6.85
C LEU A 174 -22.26 -9.77 6.30
N LEU A 175 -21.02 -9.78 5.80
CA LEU A 175 -20.40 -11.00 5.29
C LEU A 175 -20.20 -12.04 6.39
N TRP A 176 -19.74 -11.62 7.57
CA TRP A 176 -19.61 -12.51 8.73
C TRP A 176 -20.94 -12.98 9.30
N SER A 177 -22.02 -12.19 9.21
CA SER A 177 -23.34 -12.65 9.64
C SER A 177 -23.86 -13.78 8.75
N TRP A 178 -23.53 -13.74 7.45
CA TRP A 178 -23.85 -14.80 6.50
C TRP A 178 -22.97 -16.04 6.67
N MET A 179 -21.67 -15.87 6.96
CA MET A 179 -20.73 -16.96 7.20
C MET A 179 -19.99 -16.80 8.56
N PRO A 180 -20.63 -17.15 9.68
CA PRO A 180 -20.09 -16.89 11.03
C PRO A 180 -18.76 -17.60 11.35
N HIS A 181 -18.47 -18.68 10.63
CA HIS A 181 -17.25 -19.49 10.78
C HIS A 181 -16.20 -19.19 9.72
N ALA A 182 -16.42 -18.18 8.87
CA ALA A 182 -15.42 -17.75 7.89
C ALA A 182 -14.13 -17.34 8.58
N ARG A 183 -13.02 -17.74 7.97
CA ARG A 183 -11.70 -17.18 8.28
C ARG A 183 -11.65 -15.71 7.87
N ILE A 184 -10.84 -14.93 8.57
CA ILE A 184 -10.62 -13.52 8.28
C ILE A 184 -10.20 -13.27 6.83
N GLU A 185 -9.35 -14.14 6.27
CA GLU A 185 -8.89 -14.04 4.89
C GLU A 185 -10.03 -14.16 3.90
N THR A 186 -11.00 -15.05 4.15
CA THR A 186 -12.16 -15.24 3.27
C THR A 186 -13.06 -14.00 3.24
N ILE A 187 -13.24 -13.34 4.39
CA ILE A 187 -14.04 -12.10 4.46
C ILE A 187 -13.32 -10.93 3.81
N ARG A 188 -12.01 -10.79 4.07
CA ARG A 188 -11.19 -9.75 3.44
C ARG A 188 -11.16 -9.92 1.92
N GLU A 189 -10.93 -11.14 1.44
CA GLU A 189 -10.93 -11.45 0.01
C GLU A 189 -12.29 -11.15 -0.63
N ALA A 190 -13.40 -11.46 0.04
CA ALA A 190 -14.72 -11.11 -0.45
C ALA A 190 -14.92 -9.58 -0.52
N LEU A 191 -14.40 -8.82 0.44
CA LEU A 191 -14.47 -7.36 0.43
C LEU A 191 -13.65 -6.76 -0.72
N GLU A 192 -12.46 -7.30 -0.96
CA GLU A 192 -11.49 -6.83 -1.97
C GLU A 192 -11.85 -7.29 -3.39
N TYR A 193 -11.92 -8.59 -3.64
CA TYR A 193 -12.09 -9.13 -5.01
C TYR A 193 -13.50 -8.92 -5.58
N SER A 194 -14.48 -8.57 -4.75
CA SER A 194 -15.83 -8.23 -5.22
C SER A 194 -16.03 -6.73 -5.43
N ALA A 195 -15.06 -5.90 -5.03
CA ALA A 195 -15.14 -4.46 -5.11
C ALA A 195 -15.48 -4.01 -6.53
N GLU A 196 -16.27 -2.95 -6.60
CA GLU A 196 -16.67 -2.30 -7.83
C GLU A 196 -15.55 -1.40 -8.32
N ARG A 197 -15.11 -1.65 -9.56
CA ARG A 197 -14.00 -0.91 -10.15
C ARG A 197 -14.34 0.58 -10.21
N ILE A 198 -13.50 1.38 -9.58
CA ILE A 198 -13.55 2.83 -9.72
C ILE A 198 -12.93 3.19 -11.09
N PRO A 199 -13.39 4.24 -11.78
CA PRO A 199 -12.76 4.78 -12.98
C PRO A 199 -11.41 5.45 -12.63
N ASP A 200 -10.47 4.63 -12.16
CA ASP A 200 -9.10 4.99 -11.87
C ASP A 200 -8.31 4.85 -13.18
N PRO A 201 -7.74 5.94 -13.72
CA PRO A 201 -6.98 5.88 -14.98
C PRO A 201 -5.82 4.89 -14.90
N ILE A 202 -5.25 4.66 -13.71
CA ILE A 202 -4.22 3.64 -13.45
C ILE A 202 -4.60 2.88 -12.17
N ALA A 203 -4.76 1.55 -12.24
CA ALA A 203 -5.13 0.76 -11.07
C ALA A 203 -4.08 0.92 -9.94
N GLY A 204 -4.52 1.10 -8.69
CA GLY A 204 -3.63 1.32 -7.54
C GLY A 204 -3.07 2.74 -7.44
N GLU A 205 -3.45 3.66 -8.35
CA GLU A 205 -3.17 5.08 -8.22
C GLU A 205 -4.05 5.69 -7.12
N TYR A 206 -5.33 5.32 -7.11
CA TYR A 206 -6.25 5.66 -6.05
C TYR A 206 -6.36 4.56 -5.00
N VAL A 207 -6.84 3.38 -5.38
CA VAL A 207 -7.05 2.19 -4.52
C VAL A 207 -6.73 0.92 -5.31
N ASN A 208 -6.42 -0.18 -4.61
CA ASN A 208 -6.13 -1.46 -5.26
C ASN A 208 -7.36 -2.11 -5.89
N TYR A 209 -8.46 -2.23 -5.15
CA TYR A 209 -9.57 -3.11 -5.54
C TYR A 209 -10.79 -2.36 -6.08
N GLY A 210 -11.08 -1.17 -5.55
CA GLY A 210 -12.24 -0.36 -5.93
C GLY A 210 -13.16 -0.08 -4.75
N THR A 211 -14.41 0.29 -5.03
CA THR A 211 -15.43 0.61 -4.01
C THR A 211 -16.06 -0.66 -3.47
N VAL A 212 -16.20 -0.79 -2.15
CA VAL A 212 -16.88 -1.95 -1.53
C VAL A 212 -18.32 -2.09 -2.02
N ASN A 213 -18.77 -3.32 -2.29
CA ASN A 213 -20.13 -3.61 -2.75
C ASN A 213 -20.70 -4.85 -2.03
N ALA A 214 -21.67 -4.63 -1.13
CA ALA A 214 -22.19 -5.68 -0.27
C ALA A 214 -22.83 -6.86 -1.03
N ASN A 215 -23.57 -6.57 -2.11
CA ASN A 215 -24.24 -7.59 -2.91
C ASN A 215 -23.21 -8.47 -3.64
N ARG A 216 -22.21 -7.84 -4.29
CA ARG A 216 -21.14 -8.57 -4.98
C ARG A 216 -20.29 -9.38 -4.00
N ALA A 217 -20.01 -8.85 -2.81
CA ALA A 217 -19.27 -9.57 -1.77
C ALA A 217 -20.01 -10.81 -1.26
N LEU A 218 -21.34 -10.73 -1.07
CA LEU A 218 -22.15 -11.89 -0.71
C LEU A 218 -22.21 -12.93 -1.84
N GLN A 219 -22.29 -12.50 -3.10
CA GLN A 219 -22.23 -13.40 -4.25
C GLN A 219 -20.88 -14.11 -4.34
N TYR A 220 -19.79 -13.38 -4.14
CA TYR A 220 -18.44 -13.95 -4.08
C TYR A 220 -18.35 -15.08 -3.04
N LEU A 221 -18.83 -14.84 -1.82
CA LEU A 221 -18.81 -15.87 -0.77
C LEU A 221 -19.64 -17.11 -1.13
N ARG A 222 -20.80 -16.94 -1.78
CA ARG A 222 -21.61 -18.07 -2.28
C ARG A 222 -20.83 -18.90 -3.29
N GLU A 223 -20.15 -18.28 -4.23
CA GLU A 223 -19.35 -19.00 -5.24
C GLU A 223 -18.18 -19.76 -4.60
N VAL A 224 -17.43 -19.13 -3.68
CA VAL A 224 -16.32 -19.78 -2.97
C VAL A 224 -16.79 -21.04 -2.23
N THR A 225 -17.99 -21.04 -1.65
CA THR A 225 -18.54 -22.23 -0.97
C THR A 225 -18.96 -23.37 -1.89
N LEU A 226 -19.35 -23.07 -3.13
CA LEU A 226 -19.94 -24.04 -4.06
C LEU A 226 -18.90 -24.67 -4.97
N LEU A 227 -17.77 -24.00 -5.20
CA LEU A 227 -16.80 -24.43 -6.20
C LEU A 227 -15.74 -25.38 -5.60
N PRO A 228 -15.44 -26.54 -6.22
CA PRO A 228 -14.54 -27.56 -5.68
C PRO A 228 -13.10 -27.08 -5.39
N ASN A 229 -12.68 -26.00 -6.03
CA ASN A 229 -11.38 -25.37 -5.90
C ASN A 229 -11.39 -24.13 -4.98
N GLY A 230 -12.56 -23.71 -4.48
CA GLY A 230 -12.72 -22.51 -3.65
C GLY A 230 -12.43 -21.21 -4.38
N ILE A 231 -12.44 -21.19 -5.70
CA ILE A 231 -12.12 -20.00 -6.52
C ILE A 231 -13.42 -19.47 -7.12
N ALA A 232 -13.91 -18.33 -6.63
CA ALA A 232 -15.01 -17.61 -7.27
C ALA A 232 -14.69 -17.29 -8.75
N LEU A 233 -15.69 -17.35 -9.63
CA LEU A 233 -15.54 -17.07 -11.07
C LEU A 233 -15.46 -15.56 -11.34
N TRP A 234 -15.78 -14.75 -10.33
CA TRP A 234 -15.67 -13.30 -10.35
C TRP A 234 -14.26 -12.82 -10.74
N GLN A 235 -14.21 -11.97 -11.77
CA GLN A 235 -13.03 -11.48 -12.50
C GLN A 235 -11.73 -11.47 -11.65
N PRO A 236 -10.90 -12.52 -11.72
CA PRO A 236 -9.65 -12.52 -10.99
C PRO A 236 -8.73 -11.47 -11.61
N ILE A 237 -8.49 -10.39 -10.86
CA ILE A 237 -7.53 -9.35 -11.21
C ILE A 237 -6.18 -10.03 -11.39
N ALA A 238 -5.53 -9.81 -12.53
CA ALA A 238 -4.26 -10.45 -12.82
C ALA A 238 -3.21 -9.97 -11.79
N PRO A 239 -2.54 -10.89 -11.06
CA PRO A 239 -1.49 -10.49 -10.13
C PRO A 239 -0.33 -9.87 -10.88
N THR A 240 0.38 -8.93 -10.25
CA THR A 240 1.54 -8.29 -10.86
C THR A 240 2.73 -8.21 -9.93
N ILE A 241 3.93 -8.55 -10.43
CA ILE A 241 5.21 -8.36 -9.73
C ILE A 241 5.74 -6.96 -10.02
N HIS A 242 5.81 -6.10 -9.00
CA HIS A 242 6.42 -4.78 -9.12
C HIS A 242 7.95 -4.89 -9.07
N TRP A 243 8.48 -5.59 -8.07
CA TRP A 243 9.91 -5.74 -7.88
C TRP A 243 10.28 -7.02 -7.14
N VAL A 244 11.58 -7.33 -7.19
CA VAL A 244 12.17 -8.49 -6.55
C VAL A 244 13.53 -8.11 -5.96
N SER A 245 13.77 -8.47 -4.70
CA SER A 245 15.06 -8.27 -4.03
C SER A 245 15.53 -9.55 -3.33
N PRO A 246 16.79 -9.99 -3.52
CA PRO A 246 17.75 -9.44 -4.48
C PRO A 246 17.35 -9.80 -5.92
N HIS A 247 17.65 -8.90 -6.87
CA HIS A 247 17.52 -9.17 -8.33
C HIS A 247 18.48 -10.25 -8.83
N ARG A 248 19.57 -10.49 -8.08
CA ARG A 248 20.61 -11.46 -8.40
C ARG A 248 20.53 -12.65 -7.44
N VAL A 249 20.47 -13.86 -7.99
CA VAL A 249 20.51 -15.11 -7.22
C VAL A 249 21.96 -15.51 -6.97
N PRO A 250 22.42 -15.56 -5.70
CA PRO A 250 23.75 -16.05 -5.35
C PRO A 250 23.88 -17.56 -5.57
N VAL A 251 25.10 -18.02 -5.85
CA VAL A 251 25.38 -19.47 -6.03
C VAL A 251 25.02 -20.27 -4.77
N GLN A 252 25.19 -19.68 -3.60
CA GLN A 252 24.89 -20.29 -2.30
C GLN A 252 23.40 -20.32 -1.96
N GLY A 253 22.51 -19.80 -2.82
CA GLY A 253 21.11 -19.59 -2.50
C GLY A 253 20.89 -18.27 -1.73
N CYS A 254 19.64 -17.87 -1.58
CA CYS A 254 19.26 -16.67 -0.85
C CYS A 254 17.78 -16.71 -0.45
N THR A 255 17.38 -15.78 0.41
CA THR A 255 15.98 -15.38 0.54
C THR A 255 15.68 -14.33 -0.53
N LEU A 256 14.50 -14.42 -1.15
CA LEU A 256 14.04 -13.51 -2.17
C LEU A 256 12.68 -12.95 -1.78
N THR A 257 12.59 -11.63 -1.71
CA THR A 257 11.37 -10.87 -1.47
C THR A 257 10.81 -10.44 -2.82
N ILE A 258 9.58 -10.86 -3.10
CA ILE A 258 8.77 -10.48 -4.26
C ILE A 258 7.71 -9.53 -3.74
N ALA A 259 7.62 -8.35 -4.32
CA ALA A 259 6.56 -7.42 -3.99
C ALA A 259 5.76 -7.05 -5.22
N GLY A 260 4.47 -6.91 -5.02
CA GLY A 260 3.48 -6.82 -6.07
C GLY A 260 2.10 -6.51 -5.51
N ARG A 261 1.08 -6.97 -6.22
CA ARG A 261 -0.33 -6.79 -5.84
C ARG A 261 -1.18 -7.95 -6.35
N TYR A 262 -2.33 -8.12 -5.70
CA TYR A 262 -3.34 -9.14 -5.99
C TYR A 262 -2.81 -10.57 -5.82
N PHE A 263 -1.82 -10.77 -4.95
CA PHE A 263 -1.39 -12.12 -4.57
C PHE A 263 -2.43 -12.85 -3.73
N GLY A 264 -3.37 -12.12 -3.14
CA GLY A 264 -4.41 -12.63 -2.26
C GLY A 264 -3.87 -13.02 -0.88
N TRP A 265 -4.79 -13.20 0.07
CA TRP A 265 -4.46 -13.53 1.46
C TRP A 265 -4.35 -15.04 1.70
N ASN A 266 -4.88 -15.84 0.78
CA ASN A 266 -4.85 -17.29 0.88
C ASN A 266 -3.72 -17.91 0.03
N ARG A 267 -2.62 -18.25 0.69
CA ARG A 267 -1.48 -18.97 0.10
C ARG A 267 -1.86 -20.28 -0.60
N LEU A 268 -2.96 -20.95 -0.23
CA LEU A 268 -3.34 -22.24 -0.82
C LEU A 268 -3.54 -22.17 -2.34
N TRP A 269 -3.84 -20.99 -2.87
CA TRP A 269 -4.03 -20.76 -4.30
C TRP A 269 -2.80 -20.17 -5.00
N GLY A 270 -1.70 -20.00 -4.26
CA GLY A 270 -0.48 -19.34 -4.69
C GLY A 270 0.67 -20.31 -4.95
N ARG A 271 1.43 -20.08 -6.03
CA ARG A 271 2.73 -20.73 -6.27
C ARG A 271 3.74 -19.69 -6.76
N VAL A 272 5.01 -19.85 -6.38
CA VAL A 272 6.12 -19.10 -6.96
C VAL A 272 6.98 -20.04 -7.76
N MET A 273 7.24 -19.69 -9.01
CA MET A 273 7.98 -20.48 -9.98
C MET A 273 9.26 -19.73 -10.37
N LEU A 274 10.40 -20.41 -10.32
CA LEU A 274 11.67 -19.96 -10.90
C LEU A 274 12.07 -20.94 -12.00
N ASP A 275 12.15 -20.45 -13.24
CA ASP A 275 12.42 -21.28 -14.43
C ASP A 275 11.51 -22.50 -14.52
N ASN A 276 10.20 -22.26 -14.34
CA ASN A 276 9.14 -23.28 -14.30
C ASN A 276 9.28 -24.32 -13.18
N ARG A 277 10.10 -24.08 -12.14
CA ARG A 277 10.18 -24.93 -10.96
C ARG A 277 9.62 -24.22 -9.73
N PRO A 278 8.75 -24.88 -8.95
CA PRO A 278 8.25 -24.27 -7.72
C PRO A 278 9.38 -24.09 -6.71
N ILE A 279 9.43 -22.93 -6.06
CA ILE A 279 10.38 -22.65 -4.97
C ILE A 279 9.66 -22.49 -3.63
N PRO A 280 10.30 -22.86 -2.50
CA PRO A 280 9.66 -22.79 -1.19
C PRO A 280 9.23 -21.37 -0.80
N ILE A 281 7.96 -21.21 -0.44
CA ILE A 281 7.39 -19.97 0.08
C ILE A 281 7.54 -19.95 1.61
N LEU A 282 8.17 -18.89 2.10
CA LEU A 282 8.38 -18.59 3.52
C LEU A 282 7.28 -17.67 4.08
N GLU A 283 6.87 -16.66 3.32
CA GLU A 283 5.86 -15.66 3.71
C GLU A 283 4.95 -15.37 2.51
N TRP A 284 3.67 -15.11 2.77
CA TRP A 284 2.69 -14.74 1.75
C TRP A 284 1.69 -13.73 2.32
N THR A 285 1.61 -12.57 1.68
CA THR A 285 0.57 -11.56 1.84
C THR A 285 0.07 -11.16 0.45
N ASP A 286 -0.93 -10.28 0.38
CA ASP A 286 -1.43 -9.78 -0.90
C ASP A 286 -0.42 -8.93 -1.68
N SER A 287 0.52 -8.30 -0.98
CA SER A 287 1.48 -7.35 -1.53
C SER A 287 2.93 -7.88 -1.52
N LYS A 288 3.22 -8.92 -0.73
CA LYS A 288 4.58 -9.42 -0.47
C LYS A 288 4.61 -10.94 -0.37
N ILE A 289 5.58 -11.55 -1.05
CA ILE A 289 5.89 -12.97 -0.96
C ILE A 289 7.38 -13.11 -0.69
N VAL A 290 7.74 -13.88 0.33
CA VAL A 290 9.13 -14.22 0.62
C VAL A 290 9.35 -15.68 0.29
N VAL A 291 10.39 -15.99 -0.47
CA VAL A 291 10.73 -17.35 -0.90
C VAL A 291 12.19 -17.69 -0.58
N ALA A 292 12.46 -18.96 -0.34
CA ALA A 292 13.82 -19.48 -0.27
C ALA A 292 14.25 -19.93 -1.67
N VAL A 293 15.35 -19.39 -2.18
CA VAL A 293 15.99 -19.84 -3.42
C VAL A 293 17.10 -20.83 -3.05
N PRO A 294 16.95 -22.12 -3.38
CA PRO A 294 17.93 -23.15 -2.98
C PRO A 294 19.32 -22.89 -3.57
N PRO A 295 20.41 -23.31 -2.87
CA PRO A 295 21.76 -23.29 -3.42
C PRO A 295 21.83 -24.00 -4.78
N GLY A 296 22.60 -23.45 -5.71
CA GLY A 296 22.73 -24.01 -7.07
C GLY A 296 21.56 -23.75 -8.02
N SER A 297 20.51 -23.03 -7.58
CA SER A 297 19.46 -22.54 -8.48
C SER A 297 20.05 -21.69 -9.60
N ARG A 298 19.57 -21.89 -10.83
CA ARG A 298 19.98 -21.10 -11.99
C ARG A 298 19.20 -19.79 -12.03
N ALA A 299 19.84 -18.74 -12.53
CA ALA A 299 19.16 -17.53 -12.98
C ALA A 299 18.10 -17.90 -14.03
N GLY A 300 16.96 -17.23 -14.03
CA GLY A 300 15.83 -17.59 -14.87
C GLY A 300 14.61 -16.70 -14.67
N GLU A 301 13.50 -17.06 -15.30
CA GLU A 301 12.25 -16.32 -15.21
C GLU A 301 11.50 -16.68 -13.92
N LEU A 302 11.22 -15.67 -13.10
CA LEU A 302 10.39 -15.74 -11.92
C LEU A 302 8.94 -15.39 -12.27
N GLN A 303 7.98 -16.17 -11.79
CA GLN A 303 6.55 -15.86 -11.86
C GLN A 303 5.84 -16.24 -10.56
N VAL A 304 4.82 -15.46 -10.20
CA VAL A 304 3.84 -15.86 -9.18
C VAL A 304 2.58 -16.30 -9.92
N VAL A 305 1.96 -17.39 -9.49
CA VAL A 305 0.68 -17.86 -10.02
C VAL A 305 -0.33 -17.83 -8.88
N VAL A 306 -1.43 -17.11 -9.07
CA VAL A 306 -2.48 -16.90 -8.07
C VAL A 306 -3.79 -17.34 -8.68
N ARG A 307 -4.45 -18.33 -8.08
CA ARG A 307 -5.73 -18.87 -8.57
C ARG A 307 -5.67 -19.29 -10.05
N GLY A 308 -4.52 -19.81 -10.48
CA GLY A 308 -4.26 -20.22 -11.86
C GLY A 308 -3.83 -19.09 -12.81
N ILE A 309 -3.78 -17.84 -12.36
CA ILE A 309 -3.38 -16.70 -13.19
C ILE A 309 -1.94 -16.32 -12.90
N PRO A 310 -1.06 -16.36 -13.91
CA PRO A 310 0.34 -15.98 -13.75
C PRO A 310 0.52 -14.46 -13.78
N THR A 311 1.50 -13.98 -13.04
CA THR A 311 2.07 -12.63 -13.20
C THR A 311 2.84 -12.52 -14.51
N GLN A 312 3.24 -11.29 -14.85
CA GLN A 312 4.35 -11.08 -15.79
C GLN A 312 5.62 -11.82 -15.33
N ARG A 313 6.47 -12.18 -16.29
CA ARG A 313 7.77 -12.80 -16.03
C ARG A 313 8.77 -11.77 -15.55
N PHE A 314 9.51 -12.11 -14.49
CA PHE A 314 10.60 -11.31 -13.97
C PHE A 314 11.91 -12.08 -14.11
N ARG A 315 12.83 -11.59 -14.93
CA ARG A 315 14.11 -12.25 -15.13
C ARG A 315 15.07 -11.97 -13.97
N LEU A 316 15.44 -13.01 -13.22
CA LEU A 316 16.51 -12.94 -12.23
C LEU A 316 17.86 -13.18 -12.89
N GLU A 317 18.86 -12.42 -12.45
CA GLU A 317 20.25 -12.59 -12.90
C GLU A 317 21.05 -13.48 -11.95
N ARG A 318 22.20 -13.99 -12.41
CA ARG A 318 23.15 -14.69 -11.53
C ARG A 318 23.99 -13.64 -10.79
N ALA A 319 24.11 -13.76 -9.48
CA ALA A 319 25.14 -13.00 -8.76
C ALA A 319 26.50 -13.58 -9.15
N PHE A 320 27.43 -12.73 -9.59
CA PHE A 320 28.81 -13.17 -9.77
C PHE A 320 29.35 -13.59 -8.40
N ALA A 321 29.99 -14.76 -8.31
CA ALA A 321 30.79 -15.05 -7.13
C ALA A 321 31.85 -13.95 -7.00
N PRO A 322 32.18 -13.47 -5.78
CA PRO A 322 33.32 -12.60 -5.56
C PRO A 322 34.60 -13.43 -5.79
N ASN A 323 34.88 -13.76 -7.04
CA ASN A 323 36.18 -14.24 -7.44
C ASN A 323 36.99 -13.00 -7.77
N THR A 324 37.96 -12.67 -6.92
CA THR A 324 39.09 -11.81 -7.26
C THR A 324 39.74 -12.38 -8.53
N ARG A 325 39.34 -11.85 -9.69
CA ARG A 325 40.09 -12.02 -10.93
C ARG A 325 40.63 -10.65 -11.32
N ALA A 326 41.95 -10.54 -11.28
CA ALA A 326 42.65 -9.47 -11.97
C ALA A 326 42.26 -9.52 -13.45
N ALA A 327 41.73 -8.43 -13.98
CA ALA A 327 41.50 -8.26 -15.41
C ALA A 327 42.49 -7.21 -15.93
N ALA A 328 43.40 -7.65 -16.79
CA ALA A 328 44.22 -6.76 -17.62
C ALA A 328 43.32 -6.12 -18.69
N PRO A 329 43.63 -4.89 -19.13
CA PRO A 329 42.69 -4.06 -19.88
C PRO A 329 42.71 -4.36 -21.38
N HIS A 330 42.30 -5.55 -21.83
CA HIS A 330 41.97 -5.79 -23.24
C HIS A 330 41.07 -7.03 -23.36
N ASP A 331 39.75 -6.84 -23.24
CA ASP A 331 38.81 -7.70 -23.98
C ASP A 331 37.50 -6.96 -24.23
N ARG A 332 37.35 -6.48 -25.46
CA ARG A 332 36.12 -5.92 -26.01
C ARG A 332 35.18 -7.07 -26.34
N GLN A 333 34.16 -7.26 -25.51
CA GLN A 333 32.83 -7.62 -26.00
C GLN A 333 31.83 -6.60 -25.45
N ILE A 334 31.54 -5.60 -26.28
CA ILE A 334 30.36 -4.76 -26.15
C ILE A 334 29.14 -5.68 -26.32
N LYS A 335 28.43 -5.95 -25.23
CA LYS A 335 27.03 -6.37 -25.24
C LYS A 335 26.27 -5.37 -24.38
N GLY A 336 25.46 -4.55 -25.04
CA GLY A 336 24.57 -3.60 -24.39
C GLY A 336 23.57 -4.33 -23.51
N TYR A 337 23.50 -3.90 -22.26
CA TYR A 337 22.31 -4.07 -21.44
C TYR A 337 21.69 -2.68 -21.25
N THR A 338 20.77 -2.34 -22.14
CA THR A 338 19.71 -1.36 -21.87
C THR A 338 18.61 -2.08 -21.11
N ALA A 339 18.68 -2.10 -19.77
CA ALA A 339 17.56 -2.28 -18.85
C ALA A 339 18.11 -2.43 -17.42
N GLY A 340 17.48 -1.75 -16.45
CA GLY A 340 17.64 -2.11 -15.04
C GLY A 340 17.67 -0.94 -14.07
N ALA A 341 16.55 -0.25 -13.89
CA ALA A 341 16.14 0.13 -12.54
C ALA A 341 14.63 -0.01 -12.42
N ARG A 342 14.21 -0.86 -11.49
CA ARG A 342 12.84 -0.90 -10.99
C ARG A 342 12.85 -0.09 -9.70
N VAL A 343 12.11 1.01 -9.67
CA VAL A 343 11.55 1.54 -8.43
C VAL A 343 10.11 1.09 -8.39
N SER A 344 9.63 0.85 -7.19
CA SER A 344 8.39 0.18 -6.93
C SER A 344 7.76 0.70 -5.65
N GLY A 345 6.98 1.74 -5.87
CA GLY A 345 5.93 2.24 -5.00
C GLY A 345 5.67 3.73 -5.29
N GLY A 346 4.39 4.08 -5.22
CA GLY A 346 3.68 5.04 -6.07
C GLY A 346 4.16 6.49 -5.99
N PHE A 347 3.85 7.36 -6.95
CA PHE A 347 2.65 7.49 -7.78
C PHE A 347 2.91 7.27 -9.29
N ALA A 348 1.87 6.77 -9.98
CA ALA A 348 1.92 5.90 -11.16
C ALA A 348 2.75 4.64 -10.87
N GLU A 349 2.16 3.46 -11.06
CA GLU A 349 3.00 2.31 -11.42
C GLU A 349 4.02 2.81 -12.45
N LEU A 350 5.30 2.71 -12.11
CA LEU A 350 6.47 3.30 -12.80
C LEU A 350 6.64 2.74 -14.22
N ARG A 351 5.62 3.03 -15.02
CA ARG A 351 5.10 2.34 -16.19
C ARG A 351 4.66 0.90 -15.96
N HIS A 352 3.65 0.55 -16.74
CA HIS A 352 3.51 -0.78 -17.32
C HIS A 352 4.89 -1.40 -17.60
N ALA A 353 4.98 -2.72 -17.60
CA ALA A 353 6.21 -3.46 -17.89
C ALA A 353 6.76 -3.27 -19.34
N ASP A 354 6.65 -2.08 -19.94
CA ASP A 354 6.78 -1.76 -21.37
C ASP A 354 7.94 -0.80 -21.73
N ASN A 355 9.05 -0.78 -20.96
CA ASN A 355 10.32 -0.16 -21.35
C ASN A 355 10.28 1.32 -21.69
N SER A 356 9.58 2.14 -20.91
CA SER A 356 9.43 3.53 -21.31
C SER A 356 9.57 4.52 -20.11
N PRO A 357 9.97 5.80 -20.30
CA PRO A 357 10.18 6.79 -19.21
C PRO A 357 8.94 7.19 -18.36
N LEU A 358 9.06 7.33 -17.04
CA LEU A 358 8.03 7.99 -16.24
C LEU A 358 7.88 9.46 -16.68
N ILE A 359 6.64 9.92 -16.91
CA ILE A 359 6.36 11.31 -17.27
C ILE A 359 5.59 11.95 -16.13
N ALA A 360 6.27 12.86 -15.42
CA ALA A 360 5.67 13.68 -14.40
C ALA A 360 5.26 15.03 -14.99
N GLN A 361 4.01 15.41 -14.79
CA GLN A 361 3.46 16.67 -15.30
C GLN A 361 3.28 17.67 -14.15
N ALA A 362 3.42 18.95 -14.48
CA ALA A 362 3.18 20.01 -13.53
C ALA A 362 1.74 19.98 -13.01
N ARG A 363 1.57 20.24 -11.72
CA ARG A 363 0.26 20.43 -11.12
C ARG A 363 -0.40 21.68 -11.71
N THR A 364 -1.72 21.61 -11.87
CA THR A 364 -2.52 22.70 -12.42
C THR A 364 -2.70 23.87 -11.48
N ASP A 365 -2.42 23.70 -10.18
CA ASP A 365 -2.64 24.70 -9.13
C ASP A 365 -1.47 25.66 -8.92
N ASN A 366 -0.23 25.20 -9.11
CA ASN A 366 0.97 26.01 -8.87
C ASN A 366 2.07 25.84 -9.92
N GLY A 367 1.87 24.97 -10.93
CA GLY A 367 2.89 24.72 -11.96
C GLY A 367 4.15 24.02 -11.44
N ASN A 368 4.12 23.44 -10.25
CA ASN A 368 5.21 22.63 -9.70
C ASN A 368 4.98 21.15 -10.02
N ILE A 369 6.07 20.39 -10.11
CA ILE A 369 6.02 18.93 -10.11
C ILE A 369 6.42 18.46 -8.72
N VAL A 370 5.58 17.65 -8.09
CA VAL A 370 5.89 16.95 -6.85
C VAL A 370 5.54 15.49 -7.02
N LEU A 371 6.56 14.65 -7.11
CA LEU A 371 6.42 13.21 -7.16
C LEU A 371 6.73 12.65 -5.79
N TYR A 372 5.77 11.93 -5.21
CA TYR A 372 6.05 11.05 -4.09
C TYR A 372 6.38 9.67 -4.63
N LEU A 373 7.25 8.99 -3.91
CA LEU A 373 7.77 7.67 -4.20
C LEU A 373 7.85 6.92 -2.87
N LEU A 374 7.29 5.72 -2.87
CA LEU A 374 7.36 4.81 -1.74
C LEU A 374 8.26 3.64 -2.13
N VAL A 375 9.36 3.41 -1.42
CA VAL A 375 10.14 2.17 -1.58
C VAL A 375 9.88 1.31 -0.36
N ARG A 376 9.55 0.04 -0.54
CA ARG A 376 9.19 -0.86 0.57
C ARG A 376 10.14 -2.05 0.68
N GLY A 377 10.12 -2.71 1.83
CA GLY A 377 10.73 -4.02 2.02
C GLY A 377 12.23 -4.01 2.31
N LEU A 378 12.79 -2.86 2.73
CA LEU A 378 14.14 -2.80 3.27
C LEU A 378 14.16 -3.38 4.69
N ASN A 379 15.23 -4.07 5.08
CA ASN A 379 15.39 -4.45 6.48
C ASN A 379 16.27 -3.43 7.21
N LYS A 380 15.64 -2.51 7.95
CA LYS A 380 16.32 -1.45 8.71
C LYS A 380 17.48 -1.95 9.55
N ASP A 381 17.35 -3.13 10.17
CA ASP A 381 18.37 -3.71 11.05
C ASP A 381 19.53 -4.34 10.28
N LYS A 382 19.35 -4.67 9.00
CA LYS A 382 20.37 -5.27 8.12
C LYS A 382 21.03 -4.28 7.17
N VAL A 383 20.40 -3.15 6.85
CA VAL A 383 20.95 -2.19 5.88
C VAL A 383 22.26 -1.57 6.39
N ARG A 384 23.29 -1.52 5.54
CA ARG A 384 24.62 -0.96 5.83
C ARG A 384 25.18 -0.15 4.65
N GLY A 385 26.22 0.64 4.91
CA GLY A 385 26.85 1.49 3.91
C GLY A 385 26.03 2.75 3.65
N ASP A 386 25.85 3.09 2.37
CA ASP A 386 25.04 4.23 1.93
C ASP A 386 23.83 3.75 1.13
N LEU A 387 22.72 4.49 1.16
CA LEU A 387 21.72 4.37 0.10
C LEU A 387 22.30 5.01 -1.16
N ARG A 388 22.43 4.25 -2.24
CA ARG A 388 22.84 4.77 -3.54
C ARG A 388 21.60 5.00 -4.39
N LEU A 389 21.35 6.24 -4.78
CA LEU A 389 20.29 6.56 -5.74
C LEU A 389 20.88 6.85 -7.12
N THR A 390 20.40 6.16 -8.15
CA THR A 390 20.73 6.46 -9.54
C THR A 390 19.52 7.03 -10.25
N TYR A 391 19.67 8.21 -10.84
CA TYR A 391 18.58 9.01 -11.35
C TYR A 391 18.92 9.54 -12.75
N ARG A 392 18.27 8.99 -13.79
CA ARG A 392 18.37 9.40 -15.19
C ARG A 392 17.10 10.11 -15.61
N ARG A 393 17.23 11.38 -15.96
CA ARG A 393 16.09 12.24 -16.27
C ARG A 393 16.42 13.30 -17.33
N ARG A 394 15.36 13.91 -17.88
CA ARG A 394 15.42 15.15 -18.66
C ARG A 394 14.16 15.99 -18.44
N ALA A 395 14.28 17.30 -18.56
CA ALA A 395 13.14 18.20 -18.65
C ALA A 395 12.64 18.35 -20.09
N GLN A 396 11.35 18.63 -20.20
CA GLN A 396 10.67 19.01 -21.44
C GLN A 396 9.72 20.16 -21.14
N ASN A 397 9.70 21.17 -22.02
CA ASN A 397 8.85 22.37 -21.89
C ASN A 397 9.07 23.16 -20.58
N MET A 398 10.27 23.16 -20.03
CA MET A 398 10.63 23.94 -18.84
C MET A 398 11.65 25.03 -19.19
N LEU A 399 11.76 26.04 -18.33
CA LEU A 399 12.81 27.05 -18.44
C LEU A 399 14.19 26.42 -18.22
N SER A 400 15.21 26.97 -18.86
CA SER A 400 16.58 26.44 -18.79
C SER A 400 17.21 26.53 -17.41
N ASN A 401 16.67 27.37 -16.51
CA ASN A 401 17.12 27.53 -15.13
C ASN A 401 16.30 26.71 -14.12
N THR A 402 15.33 25.90 -14.58
CA THR A 402 14.56 25.02 -13.70
C THR A 402 15.47 23.93 -13.12
N ALA A 403 15.34 23.67 -11.83
CA ALA A 403 16.11 22.67 -11.11
C ALA A 403 15.19 21.61 -10.49
N ASP A 404 15.67 20.37 -10.42
CA ASP A 404 15.07 19.34 -9.61
C ASP A 404 15.80 19.19 -8.29
N ARG A 405 15.07 18.79 -7.25
CA ARG A 405 15.64 18.28 -6.01
C ARG A 405 15.03 16.95 -5.64
N ILE A 406 15.82 16.11 -5.01
CA ILE A 406 15.36 14.87 -4.38
C ILE A 406 15.48 15.06 -2.88
N GLU A 407 14.42 14.70 -2.19
CA GLU A 407 14.39 14.66 -0.75
C GLU A 407 13.97 13.28 -0.26
N ILE A 408 14.55 12.84 0.84
CA ILE A 408 14.23 11.58 1.50
C ILE A 408 13.71 11.90 2.89
N TYR A 409 12.66 11.22 3.31
CA TYR A 409 12.10 11.40 4.64
C TYR A 409 13.03 10.86 5.72
N ASP A 410 13.24 11.67 6.74
CA ASP A 410 14.15 11.41 7.83
C ASP A 410 13.40 11.00 9.09
N PHE A 411 13.28 9.68 9.29
CA PHE A 411 12.57 9.11 10.44
C PHE A 411 13.28 9.36 11.78
N ALA A 412 14.52 9.88 11.80
CA ALA A 412 15.13 10.33 13.05
C ALA A 412 14.58 11.69 13.54
N THR A 413 13.89 12.44 12.67
CA THR A 413 13.28 13.73 13.02
C THR A 413 11.82 13.61 13.48
N GLY A 414 11.19 12.46 13.26
CA GLY A 414 9.81 12.20 13.65
C GLY A 414 9.09 11.23 12.71
N SER A 415 7.98 10.69 13.18
CA SER A 415 6.99 9.93 12.41
C SER A 415 6.35 10.76 11.30
N TYR A 416 5.97 10.13 10.19
CA TYR A 416 5.34 10.82 9.06
C TYR A 416 3.86 11.11 9.36
N PRO A 417 3.36 12.36 9.21
CA PRO A 417 3.95 13.45 8.41
C PRO A 417 4.67 14.56 9.21
N TYR A 418 5.00 14.35 10.49
CA TYR A 418 5.46 15.42 11.39
C TYR A 418 6.98 15.63 11.48
N GLY A 419 7.76 14.63 11.08
CA GLY A 419 9.20 14.79 10.83
C GLY A 419 9.46 15.50 9.48
N ASN A 420 10.71 15.42 9.02
CA ASN A 420 11.19 16.24 7.92
C ASN A 420 11.64 15.40 6.73
N PHE A 421 11.36 15.91 5.53
CA PHE A 421 12.13 15.53 4.35
C PHE A 421 13.45 16.30 4.35
N VAL A 422 14.55 15.61 4.07
CA VAL A 422 15.87 16.21 3.92
C VAL A 422 16.31 16.16 2.46
N GLN A 423 16.84 17.27 1.95
CA GLN A 423 17.35 17.35 0.60
C GLN A 423 18.67 16.58 0.47
N VAL A 424 18.70 15.59 -0.41
CA VAL A 424 19.90 14.78 -0.71
C VAL A 424 20.50 15.11 -2.08
N PHE A 425 19.76 15.86 -2.91
CA PHE A 425 20.21 16.27 -4.23
C PHE A 425 19.47 17.51 -4.70
N GLN A 426 20.17 18.37 -5.43
CA GLN A 426 19.60 19.46 -6.20
C GLN A 426 20.50 19.77 -7.40
N ALA A 427 19.94 19.86 -8.60
CA ALA A 427 20.70 20.26 -9.78
C ALA A 427 19.80 20.89 -10.85
N PRO A 428 20.37 21.65 -11.80
CA PRO A 428 19.66 22.05 -13.00
C PRO A 428 19.14 20.83 -13.76
N LEU A 429 17.93 20.97 -14.32
CA LEU A 429 17.35 19.93 -15.14
C LEU A 429 17.98 19.90 -16.55
N PRO A 430 18.48 18.74 -17.00
CA PRO A 430 19.09 18.64 -18.31
C PRO A 430 18.01 18.56 -19.40
N THR A 431 18.28 19.10 -20.59
CA THR A 431 17.37 19.00 -21.75
C THR A 431 17.48 17.66 -22.48
N THR A 432 18.59 16.94 -22.27
CA THR A 432 18.83 15.55 -22.71
C THR A 432 18.90 14.63 -21.50
N TYR A 433 18.78 13.32 -21.71
CA TYR A 433 18.88 12.38 -20.59
C TYR A 433 20.28 12.40 -19.99
N GLN A 434 20.35 12.74 -18.71
CA GLN A 434 21.58 12.67 -17.93
C GLN A 434 21.35 11.83 -16.67
N THR A 435 22.28 10.91 -16.43
CA THR A 435 22.32 10.09 -15.22
C THR A 435 23.14 10.77 -14.14
N THR A 436 22.55 10.87 -12.96
CA THR A 436 23.24 11.27 -11.72
C THR A 436 23.24 10.08 -10.77
N THR A 437 24.34 9.86 -10.06
CA THR A 437 24.38 8.96 -8.90
C THR A 437 24.64 9.80 -7.66
N LEU A 438 23.85 9.58 -6.62
CA LEU A 438 23.97 10.22 -5.32
C LEU A 438 24.02 9.15 -4.23
N THR A 439 24.61 9.49 -3.09
CA THR A 439 24.71 8.61 -1.91
C THR A 439 24.15 9.32 -0.70
N ALA A 440 23.32 8.64 0.08
CA ALA A 440 22.82 9.11 1.36
C ALA A 440 23.40 8.21 2.46
N PRO A 441 24.32 8.72 3.30
CA PRO A 441 24.93 7.94 4.38
C PRO A 441 23.93 7.69 5.51
N ASP A 442 24.24 6.74 6.39
CA ASP A 442 23.37 6.33 7.51
C ASP A 442 21.96 5.92 7.04
N PRO A 443 21.85 4.89 6.18
CA PRO A 443 20.61 4.48 5.54
C PRO A 443 19.49 4.15 6.53
N ALA A 444 19.81 3.64 7.72
CA ALA A 444 18.83 3.29 8.75
C ALA A 444 17.98 4.48 9.20
N ARG A 445 18.51 5.71 9.11
CA ARG A 445 17.80 6.96 9.40
C ARG A 445 16.63 7.23 8.46
N TYR A 446 16.74 6.79 7.20
CA TYR A 446 15.75 7.02 6.15
C TYR A 446 14.74 5.88 5.99
N ILE A 447 14.93 4.81 6.74
CA ILE A 447 14.10 3.60 6.65
C ILE A 447 13.14 3.59 7.85
N SER A 448 11.86 3.48 7.54
CA SER A 448 10.78 3.32 8.50
C SER A 448 10.89 1.97 9.22
N TYR A 449 10.15 1.76 10.30
CA TYR A 449 10.14 0.44 10.96
C TYR A 449 9.63 -0.69 10.05
N GLU A 450 8.72 -0.40 9.12
CA GLU A 450 8.21 -1.36 8.12
C GLU A 450 9.18 -1.62 6.97
N GLY A 451 10.33 -0.95 6.95
CA GLY A 451 11.25 -1.05 5.82
C GLY A 451 10.86 -0.14 4.65
N ASP A 452 10.08 0.90 4.91
CA ASP A 452 9.66 1.86 3.89
C ASP A 452 10.63 3.05 3.84
N VAL A 453 10.91 3.56 2.64
CA VAL A 453 11.63 4.82 2.40
C VAL A 453 10.69 5.72 1.62
N PHE A 454 10.44 6.91 2.17
CA PHE A 454 9.60 7.91 1.50
C PHE A 454 10.52 8.90 0.79
N VAL A 455 10.36 9.01 -0.53
CA VAL A 455 11.17 9.89 -1.38
C VAL A 455 10.24 10.86 -2.08
N ARG A 456 10.67 12.12 -2.24
CA ARG A 456 10.00 13.06 -3.12
C ARG A 456 10.96 13.69 -4.11
N VAL A 457 10.51 13.82 -5.35
CA VAL A 457 11.18 14.60 -6.40
C VAL A 457 10.37 15.86 -6.63
N ILE A 458 11.02 17.01 -6.49
CA ILE A 458 10.37 18.31 -6.58
C ILE A 458 11.01 19.12 -7.70
N VAL A 459 10.16 19.70 -8.54
CA VAL A 459 10.53 20.72 -9.52
C VAL A 459 9.65 21.93 -9.28
N GLU A 460 10.24 23.00 -8.79
CA GLU A 460 9.55 24.28 -8.65
C GLU A 460 9.65 25.08 -9.94
N GLY A 461 8.55 25.75 -10.33
CA GLY A 461 8.53 26.56 -11.55
C GLY A 461 8.67 25.72 -12.82
N ALA A 462 8.10 24.50 -12.85
CA ALA A 462 8.03 23.69 -14.07
C ALA A 462 7.17 24.35 -15.15
N GLY A 463 6.20 25.19 -14.75
CA GLY A 463 5.23 25.80 -15.65
C GLY A 463 4.12 24.82 -16.04
N THR A 464 2.99 25.34 -16.54
CA THR A 464 1.75 24.55 -16.74
C THR A 464 1.88 23.42 -17.78
N THR A 465 2.89 23.47 -18.65
CA THR A 465 3.16 22.44 -19.66
C THR A 465 4.48 21.69 -19.43
N GLY A 466 5.17 22.00 -18.31
CA GLY A 466 6.44 21.40 -17.94
C GLY A 466 6.30 19.91 -17.64
N GLN A 467 7.22 19.12 -18.19
CA GLN A 467 7.28 17.68 -17.98
C GLN A 467 8.67 17.24 -17.54
N LEU A 468 8.73 16.46 -16.46
CA LEU A 468 9.93 15.76 -16.03
C LEU A 468 9.85 14.32 -16.52
N LEU A 469 10.77 13.93 -17.41
CA LEU A 469 10.86 12.58 -17.93
C LEU A 469 11.96 11.83 -17.19
N ILE A 470 11.60 10.82 -16.41
CA ILE A 470 12.51 9.98 -15.63
C ILE A 470 12.62 8.62 -16.31
N ASP A 471 13.78 8.33 -16.89
CA ASP A 471 14.05 7.04 -17.51
C ASP A 471 14.56 6.01 -16.51
N GLN A 472 15.31 6.47 -15.50
CA GLN A 472 15.83 5.62 -14.45
C GLN A 472 15.68 6.32 -13.11
N LEU A 473 15.11 5.62 -12.14
CA LEU A 473 15.28 5.92 -10.73
C LEU A 473 15.55 4.59 -10.06
N LEU A 474 16.65 4.48 -9.33
CA LEU A 474 17.08 3.28 -8.63
C LEU A 474 17.46 3.67 -7.22
N ILE A 475 17.09 2.85 -6.23
CA ILE A 475 17.60 2.94 -4.87
C ILE A 475 18.26 1.61 -4.55
N GLU A 476 19.57 1.62 -4.31
CA GLU A 476 20.37 0.45 -3.97
C GLU A 476 20.88 0.60 -2.53
N TRP A 477 21.01 -0.53 -1.83
CA TRP A 477 21.56 -0.57 -0.49
C TRP A 477 22.35 -1.87 -0.27
N GLY A 478 23.29 -1.83 0.67
CA GLY A 478 23.97 -3.03 1.16
C GLY A 478 23.19 -3.64 2.33
N GLU A 479 23.20 -4.97 2.45
CA GLU A 479 22.68 -5.67 3.64
C GLU A 479 23.73 -6.62 4.21
N ASN A 480 23.74 -6.75 5.54
CA ASN A 480 24.45 -7.84 6.19
C ASN A 480 23.70 -9.17 5.97
N PRO A 481 24.43 -10.29 5.78
CA PRO A 481 23.84 -11.63 5.62
C PRO A 481 22.77 -11.98 6.65
#